data_AF-D3HK62-F1
#
_entry.id   AF-D3HK62-F1
#
_cell.length_a   1.000
_cell.length_b   1.000
_cell.length_c   1.000
_cell.angle_alpha   90.00
_cell.angle_beta   90.00
_cell.angle_gamma   90.00
#
_symmetry.space_group_name_H-M   'P 1'
#
loop_
_entity.id
_entity.type
_entity.pdbx_description
1 polymer ?
#
loop_
_entity_poly.entity_id
_entity_poly.type
_entity_poly.pdbx_seq_one_letter_code
_entity_poly.pdbx_strand_id
1 'polypeptide(L)'
;MQAKTENNPGNQGLPFSPTPYFLANLGVKTAAISFSVSTLTQPFQAMLTRLQLNAPSGFNGGLFRSMYRGFVPYAIAGQKRGAVSVTAKQANKEVIEEEEIEIPGRQRWLGTFVFSQADLLISNALGGKSKLENAGIITKTNFKWSFANYWKLTGVNWGSRSFAGFVNFSALGFVGDYISSFYKFDNDFYNKLAGGATAGVIATIFTTIPNSYADRKVLATKVENGRLLTVSPFTMFSQAKSHVNSVGMKQALSHFVKVNFLKEVVVRSPMSALTFGIIFGLDDLMGPEPLKRVWPKFKEIDSEKTENNPAKKM
;
A
#
# COMPACT_ATOMS: atom_id res chain seq x y z
N MET A 1 0.60 45.07 38.99
CA MET A 1 -0.48 44.06 38.99
C MET A 1 0.02 42.85 38.23
N GLN A 2 0.40 41.80 38.96
CA GLN A 2 0.81 40.51 38.40
C GLN A 2 -0.45 39.69 38.13
N ALA A 3 -0.67 39.31 36.88
CA ALA A 3 -1.67 38.31 36.54
C ALA A 3 -1.03 36.93 36.73
N LYS A 4 -1.54 36.16 37.69
CA LYS A 4 -1.22 34.74 37.89
C LYS A 4 -1.68 33.95 36.66
N THR A 5 -0.74 33.36 35.95
CA THR A 5 -1.02 32.28 35.01
C THR A 5 -1.30 31.01 35.82
N GLU A 6 -2.55 30.56 35.83
CA GLU A 6 -2.90 29.22 36.31
C GLU A 6 -2.34 28.19 35.33
N ASN A 7 -1.26 27.53 35.73
CA ASN A 7 -0.78 26.32 35.10
C ASN A 7 -1.78 25.20 35.40
N ASN A 8 -2.60 24.80 34.43
CA ASN A 8 -3.30 23.52 34.46
C ASN A 8 -2.28 22.39 34.23
N PRO A 9 -1.99 21.53 35.21
CA PRO A 9 -1.09 20.40 35.04
C PRO A 9 -1.94 19.18 34.71
N GLY A 10 -2.26 18.96 33.44
CA GLY A 10 -3.17 17.86 33.11
C GLY A 10 -3.45 17.64 31.63
N ASN A 11 -2.42 17.58 30.78
CA ASN A 11 -2.44 16.72 29.57
C ASN A 11 -1.08 16.69 28.86
N GLN A 12 0.00 16.42 29.61
CA GLN A 12 1.26 16.05 28.99
C GLN A 12 1.25 14.55 28.68
N GLY A 13 1.06 14.22 27.40
CA GLY A 13 1.61 13.02 26.77
C GLY A 13 1.19 11.67 27.34
N LEU A 14 -0.12 11.35 27.34
CA LEU A 14 -0.52 9.95 27.47
C LEU A 14 -0.23 9.23 26.14
N PRO A 15 0.51 8.10 26.16
CA PRO A 15 0.70 7.28 24.97
C PRO A 15 -0.66 6.75 24.52
N PHE A 16 -0.99 6.95 23.24
CA PHE A 16 -2.19 6.41 22.61
C PHE A 16 -2.28 4.91 22.91
N SER A 17 -3.20 4.54 23.81
CA SER A 17 -3.55 3.16 24.11
C SER A 17 -4.74 2.81 23.21
N PRO A 18 -4.53 2.14 22.05
CA PRO A 18 -5.63 1.85 21.14
C PRO A 18 -6.64 0.95 21.87
N THR A 19 -7.87 1.42 22.00
CA THR A 19 -8.93 0.62 22.62
C THR A 19 -9.21 -0.61 21.76
N PRO A 20 -9.63 -1.75 22.35
CA PRO A 20 -10.00 -2.94 21.58
C PRO A 20 -11.06 -2.66 20.50
N TYR A 21 -11.96 -1.71 20.76
CA TYR A 21 -12.94 -1.23 19.79
C TYR A 21 -12.29 -0.52 18.59
N PHE A 22 -11.33 0.36 18.84
CA PHE A 22 -10.57 1.02 17.78
C PHE A 22 -9.83 0.02 16.88
N LEU A 23 -9.12 -0.93 17.50
CA LEU A 23 -8.39 -1.98 16.76
C LEU A 23 -9.32 -2.88 15.94
N ALA A 24 -10.52 -3.18 16.45
CA ALA A 24 -11.49 -3.99 15.71
C ALA A 24 -12.06 -3.24 14.50
N ASN A 25 -12.38 -1.95 14.64
CA ASN A 25 -12.86 -1.10 13.54
C ASN A 25 -11.78 -0.97 12.44
N LEU A 26 -10.55 -0.65 12.84
CA LEU A 26 -9.40 -0.60 11.94
C LEU A 26 -9.17 -1.94 11.24
N GLY A 27 -9.27 -3.05 11.98
CA GLY A 27 -9.09 -4.41 11.46
C GLY A 27 -10.12 -4.78 10.39
N VAL A 28 -11.40 -4.50 10.63
CA VAL A 28 -12.48 -4.77 9.66
C VAL A 28 -12.33 -3.90 8.41
N LYS A 29 -12.06 -2.61 8.60
CA LYS A 29 -11.82 -1.67 7.50
C LYS A 29 -10.66 -2.09 6.61
N THR A 30 -9.55 -2.43 7.27
CA THR A 30 -8.36 -3.00 6.65
C THR A 30 -8.68 -4.26 5.85
N ALA A 31 -9.38 -5.23 6.44
CA ALA A 31 -9.68 -6.50 5.80
C ALA A 31 -10.55 -6.30 4.55
N ALA A 32 -11.59 -5.48 4.65
CA ALA A 32 -12.51 -5.18 3.55
C ALA A 32 -11.81 -4.48 2.38
N ILE A 33 -11.04 -3.42 2.67
CA ILE A 33 -10.27 -2.69 1.65
C ILE A 33 -9.26 -3.61 0.98
N SER A 34 -8.50 -4.35 1.78
CA SER A 34 -7.47 -5.24 1.26
C SER A 34 -8.00 -6.36 0.38
N PHE A 35 -9.09 -7.01 0.83
CA PHE A 35 -9.72 -8.07 0.07
C PHE A 35 -10.24 -7.56 -1.28
N SER A 36 -10.87 -6.38 -1.25
CA SER A 36 -11.40 -5.73 -2.45
C SER A 36 -10.27 -5.37 -3.43
N VAL A 37 -9.20 -4.75 -2.94
CA VAL A 37 -8.02 -4.42 -3.75
C VAL A 37 -7.39 -5.69 -4.33
N SER A 38 -7.14 -6.72 -3.52
CA SER A 38 -6.50 -7.96 -3.99
C SER A 38 -7.32 -8.66 -5.08
N THR A 39 -8.63 -8.76 -4.89
CA THR A 39 -9.52 -9.46 -5.84
C THR A 39 -9.59 -8.73 -7.17
N LEU A 40 -9.71 -7.40 -7.16
CA LEU A 40 -9.90 -6.60 -8.37
C LEU A 40 -8.59 -6.31 -9.12
N THR A 41 -7.46 -6.25 -8.42
CA THR A 41 -6.16 -5.90 -9.05
C THR A 41 -5.38 -7.10 -9.57
N GLN A 42 -5.72 -8.32 -9.15
CA GLN A 42 -4.97 -9.51 -9.52
C GLN A 42 -4.92 -9.78 -11.04
N PRO A 43 -6.01 -9.65 -11.82
CA PRO A 43 -5.95 -9.89 -13.27
C PRO A 43 -4.90 -9.01 -13.95
N PHE A 44 -4.78 -7.75 -13.51
CA PHE A 44 -3.78 -6.80 -14.01
C PHE A 44 -2.35 -7.23 -13.66
N GLN A 45 -2.12 -7.80 -12.47
CA GLN A 45 -0.80 -8.32 -12.12
C GLN A 45 -0.39 -9.56 -12.92
N ALA A 46 -1.34 -10.46 -13.18
CA ALA A 46 -1.09 -11.60 -14.05
C ALA A 46 -0.76 -11.14 -15.49
N MET A 47 -1.51 -10.17 -16.01
CA MET A 47 -1.26 -9.55 -17.31
C MET A 47 0.10 -8.85 -17.37
N LEU A 48 0.44 -8.04 -16.36
CA LEU A 48 1.73 -7.33 -16.28
C LEU A 48 2.92 -8.31 -16.25
N THR A 49 2.80 -9.39 -15.48
CA THR A 49 3.85 -10.41 -15.40
C THR A 49 4.08 -11.07 -16.77
N ARG A 50 3.01 -11.35 -17.51
CA ARG A 50 3.10 -11.91 -18.88
C ARG A 50 3.73 -10.93 -19.86
N LEU A 51 3.34 -9.66 -19.81
CA LEU A 51 3.94 -8.60 -20.63
C LEU A 51 5.45 -8.49 -20.38
N GLN A 52 5.88 -8.57 -19.12
CA GLN A 52 7.29 -8.48 -18.75
C GLN A 52 8.11 -9.72 -19.15
N LEU A 53 7.47 -10.87 -19.33
CA LEU A 53 8.11 -12.11 -19.79
C LEU A 53 8.10 -12.27 -21.33
N ASN A 54 7.49 -11.33 -22.08
CA ASN A 54 7.26 -11.45 -23.53
C ASN A 54 6.62 -12.80 -23.92
N ALA A 55 5.77 -13.38 -23.06
CA ALA A 55 5.15 -14.66 -23.32
C ALA A 55 4.10 -14.54 -24.45
N PRO A 56 4.07 -15.45 -25.45
CA PRO A 56 3.10 -15.40 -26.53
C PRO A 56 1.67 -15.43 -25.96
N SER A 57 0.82 -14.60 -26.55
CA SER A 57 -0.55 -14.27 -26.14
C SER A 57 -1.48 -15.49 -26.16
N GLY A 58 -1.37 -16.36 -25.16
CA GLY A 58 -2.35 -17.41 -24.87
C GLY A 58 -3.35 -16.91 -23.82
N PHE A 59 -4.39 -16.20 -24.26
CA PHE A 59 -5.55 -15.84 -23.41
C PHE A 59 -6.35 -17.10 -22.99
N ASN A 60 -6.17 -18.22 -23.71
CA ASN A 60 -6.84 -19.48 -23.44
C ASN A 60 -6.02 -20.35 -22.46
N GLY A 61 -6.45 -20.40 -21.19
CA GLY A 61 -6.06 -21.42 -20.20
C GLY A 61 -4.90 -21.06 -19.24
N GLY A 62 -3.91 -20.27 -19.68
CA GLY A 62 -2.75 -19.96 -18.82
C GLY A 62 -2.95 -18.80 -17.84
N LEU A 63 -3.87 -17.87 -18.12
CA LEU A 63 -4.06 -16.66 -17.31
C LEU A 63 -4.74 -17.01 -15.98
N PHE A 64 -5.81 -17.82 -16.02
CA PHE A 64 -6.48 -18.34 -14.83
C PHE A 64 -5.56 -19.22 -13.97
N ARG A 65 -4.73 -20.07 -14.59
CA ARG A 65 -3.75 -20.90 -13.86
C ARG A 65 -2.66 -20.04 -13.20
N SER A 66 -2.21 -18.98 -13.86
CA SER A 66 -1.26 -18.00 -13.31
C SER A 66 -1.91 -17.25 -12.14
N MET A 67 -3.11 -16.71 -12.32
CA MET A 67 -3.88 -16.06 -11.24
C MET A 67 -4.04 -16.98 -10.03
N TYR A 68 -4.49 -18.23 -10.21
CA TYR A 68 -4.70 -19.14 -9.09
C TYR A 68 -3.42 -19.44 -8.29
N ARG A 69 -2.28 -19.62 -8.97
CA ARG A 69 -0.99 -19.94 -8.32
C ARG A 69 -0.46 -18.78 -7.49
N GLY A 70 -0.56 -17.55 -8.00
CA GLY A 70 -0.09 -16.36 -7.30
C GLY A 70 -1.11 -15.73 -6.35
N PHE A 71 -2.37 -16.18 -6.33
CA PHE A 71 -3.44 -15.52 -5.58
C PHE A 71 -3.18 -15.49 -4.09
N VAL A 72 -2.92 -16.63 -3.46
CA VAL A 72 -2.75 -16.72 -2.01
C VAL A 72 -1.64 -15.77 -1.51
N PRO A 73 -0.40 -15.81 -2.03
CA PRO A 73 0.63 -14.87 -1.59
C PRO A 73 0.29 -13.41 -1.95
N TYR A 74 -0.42 -13.16 -3.06
CA TYR A 74 -0.84 -11.81 -3.44
C TYR A 74 -1.95 -11.24 -2.55
N ALA A 75 -2.93 -12.07 -2.18
CA ALA A 75 -4.01 -11.72 -1.28
C ALA A 75 -3.47 -11.42 0.12
N ILE A 76 -2.56 -12.24 0.63
CA ILE A 76 -1.88 -11.99 1.91
C ILE A 76 -1.06 -10.69 1.85
N ALA A 77 -0.32 -10.47 0.76
CA ALA A 77 0.41 -9.21 0.56
C ALA A 77 -0.53 -8.00 0.51
N GLY A 78 -1.69 -8.13 -0.15
CA GLY A 78 -2.70 -7.07 -0.22
C GLY A 78 -3.37 -6.80 1.13
N GLN A 79 -3.63 -7.82 1.94
CA GLN A 79 -4.08 -7.69 3.34
C GLN A 79 -3.14 -6.86 4.19
N LYS A 80 -1.84 -7.14 4.08
CA LYS A 80 -0.81 -6.41 4.81
C LYS A 80 -0.65 -4.98 4.30
N ARG A 81 -0.69 -4.80 2.98
CA ARG A 81 -0.60 -3.47 2.36
C ARG A 81 -1.80 -2.59 2.69
N GLY A 82 -3.00 -3.16 2.65
CA GLY A 82 -4.22 -2.44 3.03
C GLY A 82 -4.21 -2.06 4.51
N ALA A 83 -3.71 -2.93 5.39
CA ALA A 83 -3.52 -2.61 6.81
C ALA A 83 -2.63 -1.38 6.97
N VAL A 84 -1.46 -1.39 6.35
CA VAL A 84 -0.53 -0.27 6.44
C VAL A 84 -1.11 1.00 5.81
N SER A 85 -1.84 0.90 4.69
CA SER A 85 -2.44 2.08 4.04
C SER A 85 -3.59 2.67 4.85
N VAL A 86 -4.44 1.84 5.46
CA VAL A 86 -5.55 2.31 6.29
C VAL A 86 -5.01 2.92 7.57
N THR A 87 -4.05 2.27 8.24
CA THR A 87 -3.37 2.84 9.41
C THR A 87 -2.67 4.15 9.06
N ALA A 88 -1.96 4.24 7.93
CA ALA A 88 -1.31 5.49 7.52
C ALA A 88 -2.33 6.60 7.21
N LYS A 89 -3.49 6.26 6.64
CA LYS A 89 -4.54 7.24 6.37
C LYS A 89 -5.24 7.71 7.65
N GLN A 90 -5.55 6.78 8.57
CA GLN A 90 -6.13 7.12 9.88
C GLN A 90 -5.16 7.89 10.75
N ALA A 91 -3.89 7.49 10.83
CA ALA A 91 -2.86 8.24 11.56
C ALA A 91 -2.65 9.65 11.00
N ASN A 92 -2.83 9.87 9.70
CA ASN A 92 -2.80 11.22 9.14
C ASN A 92 -4.10 12.01 9.41
N LYS A 93 -5.25 11.34 9.53
CA LYS A 93 -6.56 11.97 9.74
C LYS A 93 -6.80 12.33 11.22
N GLU A 94 -6.50 11.42 12.14
CA GLU A 94 -6.66 11.63 13.60
C GLU A 94 -5.80 12.77 14.09
N VAL A 95 -4.56 12.90 13.59
CA VAL A 95 -3.68 14.02 13.98
C VAL A 95 -4.10 15.35 13.30
N ILE A 96 -5.02 15.33 12.33
CA ILE A 96 -5.65 16.56 11.82
C ILE A 96 -6.89 16.94 12.65
N GLU A 97 -7.60 15.96 13.22
CA GLU A 97 -8.82 16.17 14.00
C GLU A 97 -8.55 16.43 15.51
N GLU A 98 -7.49 15.84 16.09
CA GLU A 98 -7.15 16.00 17.52
C GLU A 98 -6.26 17.23 17.82
N GLU A 99 -5.59 17.79 16.82
CA GLU A 99 -4.76 18.99 16.98
C GLU A 99 -5.08 20.00 15.86
N GLU A 100 -5.67 21.16 16.20
CA GLU A 100 -5.63 22.38 15.37
C GLU A 100 -4.19 22.94 15.21
N ILE A 101 -3.18 22.08 15.36
CA ILE A 101 -1.76 22.39 15.22
C ILE A 101 -1.33 21.76 13.91
N GLU A 102 -0.94 22.59 12.95
CA GLU A 102 -0.32 22.15 11.71
C GLU A 102 0.85 21.21 12.03
N ILE A 103 0.66 19.90 11.82
CA ILE A 103 1.77 18.96 11.94
C ILE A 103 2.90 19.46 11.04
N PRO A 104 4.10 19.74 11.57
CA PRO A 104 5.22 20.15 10.74
C PRO A 104 5.43 19.08 9.68
N GLY A 105 5.41 19.46 8.40
CA GLY A 105 5.37 18.51 7.28
C GLY A 105 6.40 17.38 7.39
N ARG A 106 7.53 17.62 8.05
CA ARG A 106 8.57 16.63 8.39
C ARG A 106 8.05 15.39 9.13
N GLN A 107 7.14 15.52 10.10
CA GLN A 107 6.55 14.37 10.81
C GLN A 107 5.62 13.55 9.91
N ARG A 108 4.82 14.21 9.07
CA ARG A 108 3.98 13.52 8.06
C ARG A 108 4.83 12.76 7.03
N TRP A 109 5.93 13.35 6.56
CA TRP A 109 6.88 12.69 5.65
C TRP A 109 7.59 11.49 6.32
N LEU A 110 7.97 11.62 7.59
CA LEU A 110 8.58 10.52 8.35
C LEU A 110 7.59 9.37 8.57
N GLY A 111 6.34 9.67 8.94
CA GLY A 111 5.28 8.65 9.05
C GLY A 111 5.03 7.93 7.72
N THR A 112 4.90 8.70 6.63
CA THR A 112 4.77 8.17 5.26
C THR A 112 5.95 7.25 4.91
N PHE A 113 7.18 7.65 5.25
CA PHE A 113 8.36 6.84 5.02
C PHE A 113 8.35 5.56 5.85
N VAL A 114 8.10 5.63 7.16
CA VAL A 114 8.06 4.47 8.06
C VAL A 114 7.00 3.45 7.62
N PHE A 115 5.77 3.92 7.34
CA PHE A 115 4.71 3.06 6.83
C PHE A 115 5.08 2.45 5.47
N SER A 116 5.69 3.22 4.57
CA SER A 116 6.17 2.66 3.29
C SER A 116 7.20 1.54 3.51
N GLN A 117 8.13 1.68 4.46
CA GLN A 117 9.14 0.64 4.73
C GLN A 117 8.51 -0.58 5.42
N ALA A 118 7.54 -0.37 6.31
CA ALA A 118 6.80 -1.46 6.96
C ALA A 118 5.99 -2.27 5.93
N ASP A 119 5.27 -1.61 5.02
CA ASP A 119 4.60 -2.30 3.91
C ASP A 119 5.60 -3.12 3.10
N LEU A 120 6.73 -2.52 2.73
CA LEU A 120 7.75 -3.20 1.92
C LEU A 120 8.38 -4.40 2.60
N LEU A 121 8.69 -4.30 3.90
CA LEU A 121 9.29 -5.41 4.63
C LEU A 121 8.42 -6.66 4.57
N ILE A 122 7.11 -6.48 4.61
CA ILE A 122 6.15 -7.57 4.72
C ILE A 122 5.62 -8.00 3.34
N SER A 123 5.36 -7.05 2.45
CA SER A 123 4.73 -7.31 1.14
C SER A 123 5.73 -7.67 0.04
N ASN A 124 7.00 -7.25 0.13
CA ASN A 124 7.97 -7.45 -0.95
C ASN A 124 8.36 -8.92 -1.14
N ALA A 125 8.58 -9.67 -0.04
CA ALA A 125 8.85 -11.11 -0.13
C ALA A 125 7.67 -11.88 -0.74
N LEU A 126 6.46 -11.59 -0.29
CA LEU A 126 5.24 -12.26 -0.74
C LEU A 126 4.88 -11.90 -2.18
N GLY A 127 5.01 -10.62 -2.55
CA GLY A 127 4.82 -10.14 -3.91
C GLY A 127 5.87 -10.71 -4.87
N GLY A 128 7.13 -10.77 -4.44
CA GLY A 128 8.21 -11.42 -5.19
C GLY A 128 7.93 -12.90 -5.43
N LYS A 129 7.50 -13.64 -4.39
CA LYS A 129 7.10 -15.03 -4.52
C LYS A 129 5.92 -15.21 -5.48
N SER A 130 4.85 -14.42 -5.32
CA SER A 130 3.67 -14.47 -6.20
C SER A 130 4.07 -14.27 -7.66
N LYS A 131 4.96 -13.31 -7.93
CA LYS A 131 5.46 -13.01 -9.27
C LYS A 131 6.29 -14.15 -9.87
N LEU A 132 7.17 -14.76 -9.07
CA LEU A 132 7.97 -15.91 -9.49
C LEU A 132 7.13 -17.19 -9.68
N GLU A 133 6.10 -17.40 -8.87
CA GLU A 133 5.12 -18.48 -9.06
C GLU A 133 4.25 -18.27 -10.30
N ASN A 134 3.84 -17.03 -10.57
CA ASN A 134 3.09 -16.65 -11.78
C ASN A 134 3.91 -16.84 -13.05
N ALA A 135 5.21 -16.58 -12.98
CA ALA A 135 6.17 -16.80 -14.05
C ALA A 135 6.52 -18.29 -14.25
N GLY A 136 6.14 -19.16 -13.30
CA GLY A 136 6.51 -20.59 -13.33
C GLY A 136 7.98 -20.86 -12.99
N ILE A 137 8.72 -19.85 -12.50
CA ILE A 137 10.12 -19.98 -12.07
C ILE A 137 10.19 -20.72 -10.73
N ILE A 138 9.27 -20.39 -9.83
CA ILE A 138 9.11 -21.08 -8.55
C ILE A 138 7.86 -21.97 -8.60
N THR A 139 8.00 -23.18 -8.05
CA THR A 139 6.93 -24.12 -7.76
C THR A 139 7.00 -24.54 -6.29
N LYS A 140 5.92 -25.15 -5.79
CA LYS A 140 5.91 -25.71 -4.42
C LYS A 140 6.98 -26.79 -4.19
N THR A 141 7.50 -27.39 -5.26
CA THR A 141 8.50 -28.46 -5.19
C THR A 141 9.94 -27.96 -5.22
N ASN A 142 10.21 -26.85 -5.92
CA ASN A 142 11.57 -26.31 -6.07
C ASN A 142 11.91 -25.20 -5.07
N PHE A 143 10.94 -24.60 -4.38
CA PHE A 143 11.15 -23.50 -3.44
C PHE A 143 10.70 -23.86 -2.03
N LYS A 144 11.55 -23.52 -1.05
CA LYS A 144 11.22 -23.59 0.36
C LYS A 144 11.39 -22.21 1.00
N TRP A 145 10.44 -21.85 1.86
CA TRP A 145 10.60 -20.68 2.71
C TRP A 145 11.77 -20.91 3.66
N SER A 146 12.77 -20.04 3.58
CA SER A 146 13.90 -19.95 4.49
C SER A 146 14.18 -18.48 4.75
N PHE A 147 14.80 -18.16 5.89
CA PHE A 147 15.17 -16.78 6.19
C PHE A 147 16.05 -16.18 5.08
N ALA A 148 16.97 -16.96 4.52
CA ALA A 148 17.80 -16.55 3.39
C ALA A 148 16.98 -16.23 2.14
N ASN A 149 15.99 -17.05 1.78
CA ASN A 149 15.13 -16.80 0.62
C ASN A 149 14.19 -15.61 0.87
N TYR A 150 13.67 -15.45 2.09
CA TYR A 150 12.86 -14.30 2.48
C TYR A 150 13.68 -13.01 2.33
N TRP A 151 14.88 -12.96 2.94
CA TRP A 151 15.74 -11.80 2.88
C TRP A 151 16.20 -11.49 1.46
N LYS A 152 16.45 -12.50 0.62
CA LYS A 152 16.76 -12.29 -0.80
C LYS A 152 15.58 -11.68 -1.57
N LEU A 153 14.36 -12.18 -1.39
CA LEU A 153 13.18 -11.62 -2.06
C LEU A 153 12.86 -10.19 -1.56
N THR A 154 13.07 -9.93 -0.28
CA THR A 154 12.85 -8.62 0.31
C THR A 154 13.95 -7.63 -0.11
N GLY A 155 15.21 -8.04 -0.07
CA GLY A 155 16.37 -7.18 -0.32
C GLY A 155 16.63 -6.91 -1.80
N VAL A 156 16.28 -7.84 -2.71
CA VAL A 156 16.58 -7.69 -4.15
C VAL A 156 16.00 -6.40 -4.74
N ASN A 157 14.86 -5.95 -4.24
CA ASN A 157 14.12 -4.82 -4.80
C ASN A 157 13.93 -3.68 -3.82
N TRP A 158 14.59 -3.71 -2.66
CA TRP A 158 14.31 -2.79 -1.56
C TRP A 158 14.37 -1.33 -2.02
N GLY A 159 15.49 -0.88 -2.59
CA GLY A 159 15.66 0.53 -2.96
C GLY A 159 14.62 1.05 -3.97
N SER A 160 14.38 0.34 -5.07
CA SER A 160 13.40 0.77 -6.08
C SER A 160 11.96 0.71 -5.56
N ARG A 161 11.64 -0.30 -4.74
CA ARG A 161 10.32 -0.41 -4.11
C ARG A 161 10.13 0.58 -2.96
N SER A 162 11.18 0.99 -2.25
CA SER A 162 11.15 2.10 -1.26
C SER A 162 10.78 3.41 -1.90
N PHE A 163 11.41 3.76 -3.03
CA PHE A 163 11.04 4.96 -3.76
C PHE A 163 9.59 4.89 -4.29
N ALA A 164 9.20 3.78 -4.90
CA ALA A 164 7.85 3.62 -5.40
C ALA A 164 6.79 3.61 -4.29
N GLY A 165 7.10 2.99 -3.14
CA GLY A 165 6.27 2.97 -1.94
C GLY A 165 6.07 4.37 -1.40
N PHE A 166 7.15 5.13 -1.25
CA PHE A 166 7.10 6.52 -0.83
C PHE A 166 6.17 7.36 -1.71
N VAL A 167 6.36 7.34 -3.04
CA VAL A 167 5.49 8.08 -3.97
C VAL A 167 4.03 7.66 -3.86
N ASN A 168 3.75 6.35 -3.73
CA ASN A 168 2.38 5.87 -3.57
C ASN A 168 1.74 6.34 -2.25
N PHE A 169 2.48 6.26 -1.13
CA PHE A 169 1.97 6.73 0.17
C PHE A 169 1.82 8.25 0.21
N SER A 170 2.73 9.00 -0.43
CA SER A 170 2.57 10.45 -0.61
C SER A 170 1.34 10.77 -1.47
N ALA A 171 1.08 9.99 -2.52
CA ALA A 171 -0.13 10.18 -3.32
C ALA A 171 -1.41 9.87 -2.53
N LEU A 172 -1.39 8.84 -1.68
CA LEU A 172 -2.50 8.50 -0.78
C LEU A 172 -2.74 9.58 0.29
N GLY A 173 -1.67 10.15 0.86
CA GLY A 173 -1.77 11.10 1.97
C GLY A 173 -1.97 12.56 1.58
N PHE A 174 -1.46 12.99 0.41
CA PHE A 174 -1.48 14.41 0.02
C PHE A 174 -2.26 14.67 -1.27
N VAL A 175 -2.09 13.82 -2.26
CA VAL A 175 -2.60 14.06 -3.62
C VAL A 175 -4.08 13.66 -3.72
N GLY A 176 -4.50 12.58 -3.05
CA GLY A 176 -5.86 12.08 -3.13
C GLY A 176 -6.91 13.09 -2.66
N ASP A 177 -6.72 13.72 -1.50
CA ASP A 177 -7.68 14.70 -0.98
C ASP A 177 -7.64 16.01 -1.76
N TYR A 178 -6.46 16.47 -2.17
CA TYR A 178 -6.32 17.63 -3.05
C TYR A 178 -7.03 17.40 -4.39
N ILE A 179 -6.84 16.24 -5.01
CA ILE A 179 -7.49 15.94 -6.30
C ILE A 179 -9.00 15.75 -6.14
N SER A 180 -9.45 15.13 -5.04
CA SER A 180 -10.88 14.94 -4.77
C SER A 180 -11.64 16.27 -4.76
N SER A 181 -11.01 17.36 -4.30
CA SER A 181 -11.62 18.71 -4.28
C SER A 181 -11.86 19.34 -5.66
N PHE A 182 -11.19 18.85 -6.72
CA PHE A 182 -11.47 19.32 -8.09
C PHE A 182 -12.74 18.69 -8.68
N TYR A 183 -13.13 17.52 -8.18
CA TYR A 183 -14.38 16.88 -8.58
C TYR A 183 -15.53 17.50 -7.78
N LYS A 184 -16.61 17.84 -8.48
CA LYS A 184 -17.83 18.46 -7.91
C LYS A 184 -19.06 17.65 -8.28
N PHE A 185 -19.00 16.33 -8.12
CA PHE A 185 -20.19 15.49 -8.16
C PHE A 185 -21.04 15.78 -6.92
N ASP A 186 -22.37 15.62 -7.05
CA ASP A 186 -23.31 15.84 -5.95
C ASP A 186 -23.12 14.85 -4.78
N ASN A 187 -22.45 13.73 -5.03
CA ASN A 187 -22.16 12.72 -4.02
C ASN A 187 -20.66 12.69 -3.70
N ASP A 188 -20.32 12.95 -2.43
CA ASP A 188 -18.94 13.01 -1.94
C ASP A 188 -18.18 11.68 -2.14
N PHE A 189 -18.88 10.55 -2.06
CA PHE A 189 -18.31 9.24 -2.36
C PHE A 189 -17.71 9.18 -3.78
N TYR A 190 -18.40 9.74 -4.79
CA TYR A 190 -17.89 9.76 -6.16
C TYR A 190 -16.71 10.73 -6.31
N ASN A 191 -16.70 11.85 -5.58
CA ASN A 191 -15.55 12.77 -5.56
C ASN A 191 -14.32 12.08 -4.98
N LYS A 192 -14.46 11.38 -3.85
CA LYS A 192 -13.37 10.63 -3.20
C LYS A 192 -12.91 9.45 -4.05
N LEU A 193 -13.83 8.71 -4.67
CA LEU A 193 -13.50 7.58 -5.53
C LEU A 193 -12.75 8.05 -6.80
N ALA A 194 -13.23 9.10 -7.47
CA ALA A 194 -12.58 9.67 -8.65
C ALA A 194 -11.25 10.33 -8.29
N GLY A 195 -11.19 11.07 -7.19
CA GLY A 195 -9.96 11.69 -6.69
C GLY A 195 -8.89 10.68 -6.34
N GLY A 196 -9.26 9.61 -5.63
CA GLY A 196 -8.39 8.47 -5.38
C GLY A 196 -7.92 7.82 -6.68
N ALA A 197 -8.83 7.50 -7.59
CA ALA A 197 -8.49 6.86 -8.87
C ALA A 197 -7.47 7.69 -9.68
N THR A 198 -7.70 9.00 -9.80
CA THR A 198 -6.81 9.92 -10.53
C THR A 198 -5.45 10.07 -9.83
N ALA A 199 -5.42 10.18 -8.49
CA ALA A 199 -4.17 10.16 -7.73
C ALA A 199 -3.38 8.86 -7.96
N GLY A 200 -4.07 7.72 -8.06
CA GLY A 200 -3.46 6.43 -8.39
C GLY A 200 -2.83 6.39 -9.79
N VAL A 201 -3.49 6.99 -10.79
CA VAL A 201 -2.93 7.11 -12.15
C VAL A 201 -1.70 8.01 -12.16
N ILE A 202 -1.74 9.16 -11.50
CA ILE A 202 -0.60 10.07 -11.41
C ILE A 202 0.58 9.39 -10.71
N ALA A 203 0.34 8.73 -9.57
CA ALA A 203 1.35 7.95 -8.86
C ALA A 203 1.96 6.86 -9.76
N THR A 204 1.16 6.25 -10.64
CA THR A 204 1.65 5.23 -11.58
C THR A 204 2.70 5.79 -12.54
N ILE A 205 2.50 7.00 -13.05
CA ILE A 205 3.44 7.62 -14.00
C ILE A 205 4.84 7.71 -13.38
N PHE A 206 4.93 8.16 -12.13
CA PHE A 206 6.20 8.30 -11.41
C PHE A 206 6.77 6.97 -10.89
N THR A 207 5.90 6.01 -10.56
CA THR A 207 6.33 4.72 -9.98
C THR A 207 6.57 3.62 -11.02
N THR A 208 6.18 3.81 -12.28
CA THR A 208 6.30 2.75 -13.30
C THR A 208 7.75 2.38 -13.58
N ILE A 209 8.66 3.35 -13.71
CA ILE A 209 10.09 3.08 -13.96
C ILE A 209 10.72 2.26 -12.82
N PRO A 210 10.69 2.71 -11.55
CA PRO A 210 11.28 1.95 -10.45
C PRO A 210 10.60 0.59 -10.24
N ASN A 211 9.28 0.50 -10.44
CA ASN A 211 8.57 -0.78 -10.33
C ASN A 211 8.93 -1.74 -11.48
N SER A 212 9.07 -1.26 -12.71
CA SER A 212 9.49 -2.07 -13.86
C SER A 212 10.89 -2.65 -13.63
N TYR A 213 11.82 -1.81 -13.15
CA TYR A 213 13.17 -2.25 -12.79
C TYR A 213 13.14 -3.35 -11.71
N ALA A 214 12.39 -3.12 -10.62
CA ALA A 214 12.22 -4.10 -9.53
C ALA A 214 11.66 -5.43 -10.06
N ASP A 215 10.62 -5.35 -10.88
CA ASP A 215 9.91 -6.51 -11.39
C ASP A 215 10.78 -7.36 -12.32
N ARG A 216 11.49 -6.72 -13.25
CA ARG A 216 12.44 -7.41 -14.14
C ARG A 216 13.57 -8.06 -13.36
N LYS A 217 14.07 -7.39 -12.31
CA LYS A 217 15.13 -7.93 -11.45
C LYS A 217 14.66 -9.18 -10.68
N VAL A 218 13.43 -9.17 -10.18
CA VAL A 218 12.82 -10.38 -9.59
C VAL A 218 12.65 -11.46 -10.63
N LEU A 219 12.07 -11.17 -11.80
CA LEU A 219 11.84 -12.17 -12.85
C LEU A 219 13.12 -12.78 -13.42
N ALA A 220 14.27 -12.11 -13.29
CA ALA A 220 15.56 -12.65 -13.68
C ALA A 220 16.16 -13.62 -12.63
N THR A 221 15.49 -13.79 -11.48
CA THR A 221 15.93 -14.70 -10.40
C THR A 221 15.80 -16.16 -10.85
N LYS A 222 16.78 -16.98 -10.49
CA LYS A 222 16.78 -18.44 -10.71
C LYS A 222 16.71 -19.19 -9.39
N VAL A 223 16.26 -20.45 -9.44
CA VAL A 223 16.25 -21.35 -8.28
C VAL A 223 17.30 -22.42 -8.52
N GLU A 224 18.27 -22.53 -7.63
CA GLU A 224 19.27 -23.60 -7.61
C GLU A 224 19.30 -24.23 -6.22
N ASN A 225 19.12 -25.56 -6.14
CA ASN A 225 19.13 -26.32 -4.88
C ASN A 225 18.20 -25.74 -3.79
N GLY A 226 17.02 -25.24 -4.19
CA GLY A 226 16.05 -24.63 -3.27
C GLY A 226 16.39 -23.22 -2.78
N ARG A 227 17.48 -22.62 -3.29
CA ARG A 227 17.92 -21.26 -2.97
C ARG A 227 17.71 -20.33 -4.15
N LEU A 228 17.32 -19.09 -3.86
CA LEU A 228 17.17 -18.06 -4.88
C LEU A 228 18.52 -17.44 -5.25
N LEU A 229 18.77 -17.33 -6.55
CA LEU A 229 19.89 -16.62 -7.13
C LEU A 229 19.37 -15.40 -7.88
N THR A 230 19.54 -14.23 -7.26
CA THR A 230 19.06 -12.95 -7.77
C THR A 230 20.14 -12.27 -8.60
N VAL A 231 19.73 -11.58 -9.66
CA VAL A 231 20.63 -10.82 -10.52
C VAL A 231 21.07 -9.53 -9.83
N SER A 232 22.35 -9.17 -9.96
CA SER A 232 22.88 -7.96 -9.33
C SER A 232 22.46 -6.70 -10.12
N PRO A 233 22.35 -5.53 -9.46
CA PRO A 233 22.15 -4.26 -10.16
C PRO A 233 23.19 -4.01 -11.25
N PHE A 234 24.45 -4.40 -10.99
CA PHE A 234 25.56 -4.24 -11.92
C PHE A 234 25.34 -5.01 -13.22
N THR A 235 24.90 -6.26 -13.14
CA THR A 235 24.59 -7.07 -14.33
C THR A 235 23.45 -6.48 -15.16
N MET A 236 22.41 -5.91 -14.52
CA MET A 236 21.33 -5.22 -15.22
C MET A 236 21.82 -3.95 -15.93
N PHE A 237 22.67 -3.16 -15.25
CA PHE A 237 23.23 -1.94 -15.83
C PHE A 237 24.18 -2.26 -16.99
N SER A 238 24.99 -3.31 -16.87
CA SER A 238 25.85 -3.80 -17.94
C SER A 238 25.04 -4.21 -19.18
N GLN A 239 23.94 -4.93 -19.00
CA GLN A 239 23.03 -5.30 -20.10
C GLN A 239 22.39 -4.06 -20.75
N ALA A 240 21.93 -3.09 -19.94
CA ALA A 240 21.37 -1.84 -20.45
C ALA A 240 22.41 -1.03 -21.25
N LYS A 241 23.64 -0.92 -20.73
CA LYS A 241 24.77 -0.26 -21.42
C LYS A 241 25.11 -0.96 -22.72
N SER A 242 25.19 -2.30 -22.72
CA SER A 242 25.43 -3.10 -23.91
C SER A 242 24.35 -2.88 -24.97
N HIS A 243 23.08 -2.80 -24.56
CA HIS A 243 21.98 -2.54 -25.47
C HIS A 243 22.04 -1.11 -26.04
N VAL A 244 22.31 -0.10 -25.21
CA VAL A 244 22.49 1.29 -25.67
C VAL A 244 23.64 1.39 -26.67
N ASN A 245 24.73 0.66 -26.43
CA ASN A 245 25.87 0.63 -27.35
C ASN A 245 25.54 -0.07 -28.68
N SER A 246 24.59 -1.02 -28.71
CA SER A 246 24.27 -1.78 -29.92
C SER A 246 23.24 -1.10 -30.84
N VAL A 247 22.22 -0.45 -30.26
CA VAL A 247 21.14 0.22 -31.04
C VAL A 247 21.22 1.76 -31.00
N GLY A 248 22.10 2.32 -30.19
CA GLY A 248 22.24 3.75 -30.01
C GLY A 248 21.21 4.36 -29.05
N MET A 249 21.58 5.45 -28.39
CA MET A 249 20.82 6.04 -27.28
C MET A 249 19.42 6.50 -27.65
N LYS A 250 19.24 7.09 -28.85
CA LYS A 250 17.93 7.58 -29.31
C LYS A 250 16.94 6.45 -29.58
N GLN A 251 17.39 5.35 -30.20
CA GLN A 251 16.53 4.19 -30.44
C GLN A 251 16.25 3.41 -29.15
N ALA A 252 17.27 3.23 -28.29
CA ALA A 252 17.11 2.59 -26.99
C ALA A 252 16.10 3.36 -26.11
N LEU A 253 16.17 4.70 -26.09
CA LEU A 253 15.23 5.53 -25.33
C LEU A 253 13.81 5.50 -25.94
N SER A 254 13.69 5.61 -27.26
CA SER A 254 12.39 5.51 -27.95
C SER A 254 11.73 4.15 -27.70
N HIS A 255 12.49 3.07 -27.80
CA HIS A 255 12.02 1.72 -27.51
C HIS A 255 11.65 1.57 -26.02
N PHE A 256 12.47 2.09 -25.11
CA PHE A 256 12.15 2.11 -23.68
C PHE A 256 10.83 2.83 -23.40
N VAL A 257 10.64 4.05 -23.92
CA VAL A 257 9.44 4.85 -23.68
C VAL A 257 8.21 4.22 -24.33
N LYS A 258 8.26 3.94 -25.64
CA LYS A 258 7.10 3.51 -26.42
C LYS A 258 6.73 2.04 -26.18
N VAL A 259 7.71 1.16 -26.02
CA VAL A 259 7.47 -0.29 -25.97
C VAL A 259 7.44 -0.81 -24.54
N ASN A 260 8.29 -0.29 -23.65
CA ASN A 260 8.37 -0.81 -22.27
C ASN A 260 7.55 0.02 -21.29
N PHE A 261 7.82 1.32 -21.20
CA PHE A 261 7.17 2.20 -20.23
C PHE A 261 5.67 2.31 -20.51
N LEU A 262 5.27 2.69 -21.74
CA LEU A 262 3.87 2.93 -22.05
C LEU A 262 3.01 1.67 -21.90
N LYS A 263 3.50 0.49 -22.31
CA LYS A 263 2.78 -0.79 -22.11
C LYS A 263 2.57 -1.10 -20.64
N GLU A 264 3.58 -0.84 -19.80
CA GLU A 264 3.44 -1.04 -18.37
C GLU A 264 2.50 -0.01 -17.73
N VAL A 265 2.56 1.26 -18.14
CA VAL A 265 1.62 2.30 -17.68
C VAL A 265 0.17 1.92 -18.02
N VAL A 266 -0.09 1.43 -19.24
CA VAL A 266 -1.45 1.04 -19.67
C VAL A 266 -2.06 -0.03 -18.77
N VAL A 267 -1.25 -0.95 -18.23
CA VAL A 267 -1.74 -1.99 -17.31
C VAL A 267 -1.72 -1.55 -15.85
N ARG A 268 -0.68 -0.81 -15.44
CA ARG A 268 -0.52 -0.35 -14.05
C ARG A 268 -1.50 0.77 -13.69
N SER A 269 -1.89 1.63 -14.64
CA SER A 269 -2.76 2.77 -14.37
C SER A 269 -4.16 2.33 -13.94
N PRO A 270 -4.87 1.44 -14.67
CA PRO A 270 -6.15 0.89 -14.21
C PRO A 270 -6.02 0.17 -12.87
N MET A 271 -4.94 -0.61 -12.68
CA MET A 271 -4.67 -1.30 -11.43
C MET A 271 -4.54 -0.33 -10.24
N SER A 272 -3.79 0.76 -10.42
CA SER A 272 -3.58 1.78 -9.39
C SER A 272 -4.82 2.63 -9.16
N ALA A 273 -5.55 2.98 -10.23
CA ALA A 273 -6.81 3.68 -10.16
C ALA A 273 -7.84 2.88 -9.33
N LEU A 274 -7.96 1.57 -9.58
CA LEU A 274 -8.78 0.68 -8.77
C LEU A 274 -8.29 0.63 -7.32
N THR A 275 -6.98 0.49 -7.10
CA THR A 275 -6.41 0.40 -5.75
C THR A 275 -6.76 1.64 -4.94
N PHE A 276 -6.47 2.83 -5.46
CA PHE A 276 -6.68 4.09 -4.75
C PHE A 276 -8.17 4.44 -4.68
N GLY A 277 -8.93 4.21 -5.74
CA GLY A 277 -10.38 4.43 -5.75
C GLY A 277 -11.11 3.56 -4.73
N ILE A 278 -10.72 2.28 -4.58
CA ILE A 278 -11.24 1.39 -3.53
C ILE A 278 -10.82 1.87 -2.15
N ILE A 279 -9.55 2.21 -1.96
CA ILE A 279 -9.07 2.72 -0.67
C ILE A 279 -9.86 3.96 -0.26
N PHE A 280 -10.04 4.94 -1.15
CA PHE A 280 -10.77 6.17 -0.84
C PHE A 280 -12.28 5.94 -0.71
N GLY A 281 -12.88 5.20 -1.63
CA GLY A 281 -14.32 4.96 -1.64
C GLY A 281 -14.78 4.10 -0.47
N LEU A 282 -14.12 2.98 -0.18
CA LEU A 282 -14.49 2.15 0.97
C LEU A 282 -14.13 2.81 2.30
N ASP A 283 -13.06 3.62 2.34
CA ASP A 283 -12.72 4.37 3.55
C ASP A 283 -13.80 5.39 3.92
N ASP A 284 -14.35 6.06 2.91
CA ASP A 284 -15.49 6.97 3.04
C ASP A 284 -16.79 6.22 3.40
N LEU A 285 -17.14 5.18 2.62
CA LEU A 285 -18.36 4.39 2.81
C LEU A 285 -18.45 3.73 4.20
N MET A 286 -17.33 3.22 4.71
CA MET A 286 -17.28 2.54 6.01
C MET A 286 -17.22 3.53 7.19
N GLY A 287 -16.82 4.78 6.94
CA GLY A 287 -16.65 5.79 7.97
C GLY A 287 -15.56 5.46 9.01
N PRO A 288 -15.50 6.20 10.12
CA PRO A 288 -14.51 5.97 11.20
C PRO A 288 -14.82 4.72 12.04
N GLU A 289 -16.10 4.36 12.18
CA GLU A 289 -16.55 3.28 13.07
C GLU A 289 -17.46 2.25 12.35
N PRO A 290 -16.92 1.41 11.45
CA PRO A 290 -17.71 0.42 10.71
C PRO A 290 -18.46 -0.59 11.62
N LEU A 291 -17.96 -0.84 12.83
CA LEU A 291 -18.55 -1.79 13.78
C LEU A 291 -19.58 -1.18 14.72
N LYS A 292 -19.87 0.12 14.64
CA LYS A 292 -20.79 0.81 15.56
C LYS A 292 -22.17 0.15 15.69
N ARG A 293 -22.66 -0.49 14.60
CA ARG A 293 -23.96 -1.18 14.57
C ARG A 293 -23.95 -2.58 15.20
N VAL A 294 -22.78 -3.22 15.27
CA VAL A 294 -22.65 -4.64 15.65
C VAL A 294 -21.89 -4.81 16.97
N TRP A 295 -21.11 -3.80 17.37
CA TRP A 295 -20.36 -3.84 18.62
C TRP A 295 -21.30 -3.75 19.82
N PRO A 296 -21.11 -4.59 20.86
CA PRO A 296 -21.92 -4.52 22.06
C PRO A 296 -21.76 -3.13 22.70
N LYS A 297 -22.87 -2.40 22.84
CA LYS A 297 -22.90 -1.17 23.62
C LYS A 297 -22.64 -1.56 25.07
N PHE A 298 -21.44 -1.29 25.57
CA PHE A 298 -21.22 -1.32 27.01
C PHE A 298 -22.16 -0.27 27.60
N LYS A 299 -23.17 -0.71 28.35
CA LYS A 299 -23.82 0.18 29.30
C LYS A 299 -22.71 0.59 30.25
N GLU A 300 -22.33 1.85 30.24
CA GLU A 300 -21.71 2.45 31.41
C GLU A 300 -22.61 2.06 32.57
N ILE A 301 -22.08 1.26 33.49
CA ILE A 301 -22.74 1.02 34.76
C ILE A 301 -22.77 2.40 35.36
N ASP A 302 -23.96 3.02 35.34
CA ASP A 302 -24.25 4.27 36.03
C ASP A 302 -23.57 4.15 37.39
N SER A 303 -22.54 4.98 37.61
CA SER A 303 -22.02 5.24 38.94
C SER A 303 -23.21 5.77 39.72
N GLU A 304 -23.84 4.83 40.42
CA GLU A 304 -25.08 4.96 41.13
C GLU A 304 -24.97 6.18 42.03
N LYS A 305 -25.91 7.11 41.80
CA LYS A 305 -26.22 8.26 42.64
C LYS A 305 -25.80 8.02 44.09
N THR A 306 -24.72 8.67 44.51
CA THR A 306 -24.54 8.99 45.94
C THR A 306 -25.07 10.40 46.18
N GLU A 307 -26.33 10.64 45.82
CA GLU A 307 -27.14 11.67 46.47
C GLU A 307 -28.05 10.94 47.46
N ASN A 308 -27.67 10.98 48.74
CA ASN A 308 -28.59 11.17 49.87
C ASN A 308 -27.83 11.24 51.20
N ASN A 309 -27.47 12.48 51.59
CA ASN A 309 -27.73 13.17 52.88
C ASN A 309 -27.35 12.52 54.25
N PRO A 310 -27.32 13.25 55.38
CA PRO A 310 -27.34 14.71 55.63
C PRO A 310 -26.34 15.20 56.74
N ALA A 311 -26.39 16.50 57.03
CA ALA A 311 -26.00 17.14 58.31
C ALA A 311 -24.51 17.52 58.55
N LYS A 312 -24.23 18.82 58.56
CA LYS A 312 -24.11 19.58 59.83
C LYS A 312 -24.05 21.09 59.58
N LYS A 313 -25.02 21.81 60.18
CA LYS A 313 -24.82 23.17 60.66
C LYS A 313 -23.70 23.16 61.71
N MET A 314 -22.71 24.03 61.56
CA MET A 314 -22.17 24.89 62.61
C MET A 314 -21.38 26.01 61.94
#